data_AF-A0A0Q6MIR9-F1
#
_entry.id   AF-A0A0Q6MIR9-F1
#
_cell.length_a   1.000
_cell.length_b   1.000
_cell.length_c   1.000
_cell.angle_alpha   90.00
_cell.angle_beta   90.00
_cell.angle_gamma   90.00
#
_symmetry.space_group_name_H-M   'P 1'
#
loop_
_entity.id
_entity.type
_entity.pdbx_description
1 polymer ?
#
loop_
_entity_poly.entity_id
_entity_poly.type
_entity_poly.pdbx_seq_one_letter_code
_entity_poly.pdbx_strand_id
1 'polypeptide(L)'
;MSARDFSKISPAIWTSRRFLSLENDAKLQFIYYATNEHVNSCGVYRLKDAYAVDDLGFQLATYHQNRTMLISAQMIDFDSEHNFLMIEGWFKHNPPMNCSHSTGTLRLIEQVKSERLREKVASFFAEADALRMAREAKKKADRDLKRTAEQIEMGDGHRLQRILEKSGRR
;
A
#
# COMPACT_ATOMS: atom_id res chain seq x y z
N MET A 1 4.78 -11.91 15.23
CA MET A 1 4.71 -11.03 14.04
C MET A 1 4.73 -9.60 14.56
N SER A 2 5.64 -8.74 14.08
CA SER A 2 5.54 -7.32 14.41
C SER A 2 4.20 -6.83 13.85
N ALA A 3 3.31 -6.34 14.70
CA ALA A 3 2.12 -5.64 14.24
C ALA A 3 2.57 -4.48 13.32
N ARG A 4 1.72 -4.08 12.37
CA ARG A 4 2.02 -2.90 11.57
C ARG A 4 2.03 -1.68 12.51
N ASP A 5 3.10 -0.90 12.46
CA ASP A 5 3.23 0.31 13.30
C ASP A 5 2.29 1.44 12.85
N PHE A 6 2.07 1.60 11.54
CA PHE A 6 1.19 2.63 11.00
C PHE A 6 0.63 2.30 9.62
N SER A 7 -0.52 2.89 9.31
CA SER A 7 -1.10 2.98 7.97
C SER A 7 -1.12 4.44 7.50
N LYS A 8 -1.06 4.66 6.18
CA LYS A 8 -1.17 6.00 5.60
C LYS A 8 -2.62 6.33 5.29
N ILE A 9 -3.05 7.51 5.73
CA ILE A 9 -4.24 8.20 5.22
C ILE A 9 -3.76 9.39 4.38
N SER A 10 -4.18 9.43 3.12
CA SER A 10 -3.82 10.54 2.23
C SER A 10 -4.56 11.81 2.64
N PRO A 11 -3.90 12.97 2.73
CA PRO A 11 -4.57 14.26 2.92
C PRO A 11 -5.62 14.56 1.84
N ALA A 12 -5.48 13.97 0.65
CA ALA A 12 -6.46 14.11 -0.44
C ALA A 12 -7.86 13.55 -0.08
N ILE A 13 -7.99 12.81 1.03
CA ILE A 13 -9.29 12.35 1.55
C ILE A 13 -10.27 13.53 1.75
N TRP A 14 -9.76 14.70 2.17
CA TRP A 14 -10.56 15.91 2.40
C TRP A 14 -11.05 16.58 1.11
N THR A 15 -10.57 16.12 -0.05
CA THR A 15 -11.07 16.53 -1.37
C THR A 15 -11.82 15.41 -2.11
N SER A 16 -11.90 14.23 -1.51
CA SER A 16 -12.59 13.08 -2.10
C SER A 16 -14.10 13.29 -2.04
N ARG A 17 -14.76 13.43 -3.20
CA ARG A 17 -16.23 13.58 -3.26
C ARG A 17 -16.97 12.45 -2.55
N ARG A 18 -16.46 11.20 -2.65
CA ARG A 18 -17.04 10.02 -1.99
C ARG A 18 -16.92 10.07 -0.47
N PHE A 19 -15.86 10.67 0.05
CA PHE A 19 -15.68 10.86 1.50
C PHE A 19 -16.49 12.05 2.00
N LEU A 20 -16.49 13.15 1.25
CA LEU A 20 -17.22 14.38 1.61
C LEU A 20 -18.73 14.18 1.66
N SER A 21 -19.29 13.26 0.85
CA SER A 21 -20.72 12.91 0.88
C SER A 21 -21.17 12.12 2.10
N LEU A 22 -20.25 11.67 2.97
CA LEU A 22 -20.56 10.92 4.17
C LEU A 22 -20.94 11.85 5.33
N GLU A 23 -21.79 11.36 6.23
CA GLU A 23 -22.03 11.97 7.53
C GLU A 23 -20.79 11.87 8.44
N ASN A 24 -20.74 12.69 9.49
CA ASN A 24 -19.56 12.78 10.36
C ASN A 24 -19.21 11.45 11.03
N ASP A 25 -20.21 10.69 11.50
CA ASP A 25 -19.96 9.40 12.15
C ASP A 25 -19.45 8.35 11.15
N ALA A 26 -19.97 8.35 9.92
CA ALA A 26 -19.46 7.50 8.85
C ALA A 26 -18.02 7.88 8.44
N LYS A 27 -17.68 9.18 8.43
CA LYS A 27 -16.29 9.65 8.24
C LYS A 27 -15.38 9.14 9.34
N LEU A 28 -15.79 9.28 10.61
CA LEU A 28 -15.03 8.80 11.76
C LEU A 28 -14.81 7.27 11.67
N GLN A 29 -15.86 6.53 11.36
CA GLN A 29 -15.80 5.08 11.21
C GLN A 29 -14.88 4.63 10.07
N PHE A 30 -14.83 5.36 8.96
CA PHE A 30 -13.84 5.10 7.90
C PHE A 30 -12.39 5.31 8.37
N ILE A 31 -12.13 6.40 9.11
CA ILE A 31 -10.80 6.66 9.67
C ILE A 31 -10.41 5.55 10.65
N TYR A 32 -11.34 5.13 11.53
CA TYR A 32 -11.14 4.00 12.42
C TYR A 32 -10.82 2.71 11.65
N TYR A 33 -11.57 2.39 10.59
CA TYR A 33 -11.28 1.23 9.76
C TYR A 33 -9.87 1.25 9.16
N ALA A 34 -9.32 2.42 8.85
CA ALA A 34 -7.97 2.55 8.34
C ALA A 34 -6.88 2.48 9.41
N THR A 35 -7.21 2.62 10.70
CA THR A 35 -6.22 2.91 11.77
C THR A 35 -6.31 2.03 13.01
N ASN A 36 -7.34 1.21 13.17
CA ASN A 36 -7.46 0.30 14.32
C ASN A 36 -6.40 -0.80 14.33
N GLU A 37 -6.25 -1.47 15.47
CA GLU A 37 -5.22 -2.50 15.69
C GLU A 37 -5.36 -3.77 14.81
N HIS A 38 -6.53 -4.02 14.24
CA HIS A 38 -6.78 -5.20 13.41
C HIS A 38 -6.35 -5.01 11.94
N VAL A 39 -6.14 -3.76 11.50
CA VAL A 39 -5.75 -3.47 10.11
C VAL A 39 -4.33 -3.96 9.82
N ASN A 40 -4.14 -4.67 8.71
CA ASN A 40 -2.86 -5.28 8.33
C ASN A 40 -2.41 -4.86 6.91
N SER A 41 -1.29 -5.41 6.42
CA SER A 41 -0.69 -4.98 5.15
C SER A 41 -1.52 -5.13 3.89
N CYS A 42 -2.49 -6.05 3.87
CA CYS A 42 -3.35 -6.23 2.69
C CYS A 42 -4.59 -5.34 2.68
N GLY A 43 -4.91 -4.61 3.76
CA GLY A 43 -6.10 -3.75 3.82
C GLY A 43 -7.43 -4.51 3.82
N VAL A 44 -7.36 -5.83 4.02
CA VAL A 44 -8.50 -6.73 4.22
C VAL A 44 -8.28 -7.50 5.50
N TYR A 45 -9.22 -7.40 6.43
CA TYR A 45 -9.06 -8.01 7.74
C TYR A 45 -10.42 -8.33 8.36
N ARG A 46 -10.40 -9.22 9.34
CA ARG A 46 -11.59 -9.59 10.09
C ARG A 46 -11.83 -8.54 11.18
N LEU A 47 -13.03 -8.00 11.23
CA LEU A 47 -13.46 -7.04 12.25
C LEU A 47 -14.86 -7.40 12.72
N LYS A 48 -14.97 -7.94 13.93
CA LYS A 48 -16.28 -8.18 14.55
C LYS A 48 -16.86 -6.85 15.01
N ASP A 49 -18.16 -6.69 14.85
CA ASP A 49 -18.87 -5.43 15.15
C ASP A 49 -18.63 -4.95 16.59
N ALA A 50 -18.62 -5.87 17.56
CA ALA A 50 -18.44 -5.54 18.98
C ALA A 50 -17.15 -4.76 19.27
N TYR A 51 -16.03 -5.08 18.62
CA TYR A 51 -14.78 -4.33 18.80
C TYR A 51 -14.92 -2.89 18.31
N ALA A 52 -15.44 -2.72 17.10
CA ALA A 52 -15.57 -1.40 16.50
C ALA A 52 -16.63 -0.55 17.20
N VAL A 53 -17.72 -1.17 17.65
CA VAL A 53 -18.80 -0.52 18.40
C VAL A 53 -18.29 -0.01 19.75
N ASP A 54 -17.51 -0.82 20.47
CA ASP A 54 -16.90 -0.43 21.75
C ASP A 54 -15.89 0.71 21.57
N ASP A 55 -14.95 0.56 20.62
CA ASP A 55 -13.92 1.58 20.34
C ASP A 55 -14.52 2.93 19.89
N LEU A 56 -15.58 2.91 19.09
CA LEU A 56 -16.23 4.11 18.57
C LEU A 56 -17.28 4.70 19.52
N GLY A 57 -17.71 3.95 20.54
CA GLY A 57 -18.83 4.33 21.41
C GLY A 57 -20.17 4.45 20.68
N PHE A 58 -20.34 3.75 19.55
CA PHE A 58 -21.56 3.81 18.74
C PHE A 58 -22.64 2.86 19.27
N GLN A 59 -23.89 3.13 18.93
CA GLN A 59 -24.92 2.08 18.99
C GLN A 59 -24.76 1.17 17.77
N LEU A 60 -25.04 -0.13 17.93
CA LEU A 60 -24.89 -1.11 16.85
C LEU A 60 -25.68 -0.71 15.57
N ALA A 61 -26.88 -0.14 15.74
CA ALA A 61 -27.69 0.36 14.63
C ALA A 61 -26.98 1.49 13.86
N THR A 62 -26.43 2.48 14.56
CA THR A 62 -25.65 3.58 13.97
C THR A 62 -24.42 3.05 13.23
N TYR A 63 -23.70 2.10 13.85
CA TYR A 63 -22.53 1.47 13.25
C TYR A 63 -22.85 0.75 11.93
N HIS A 64 -23.98 0.03 11.87
CA HIS A 64 -24.44 -0.63 10.64
C HIS A 64 -24.92 0.36 9.58
N GLN A 65 -25.62 1.42 9.97
CA GLN A 65 -26.05 2.48 9.05
C GLN A 65 -24.85 3.16 8.39
N ASN A 66 -23.86 3.54 9.19
CA ASN A 66 -22.59 4.11 8.71
C ASN A 66 -21.83 3.15 7.79
N ARG A 67 -21.76 1.86 8.13
CA ARG A 67 -21.16 0.83 7.25
C ARG A 67 -21.88 0.77 5.90
N THR A 68 -23.21 0.82 5.90
CA THR A 68 -24.02 0.84 4.67
C THR A 68 -23.75 2.08 3.81
N MET A 69 -23.59 3.26 4.43
CA MET A 69 -23.20 4.49 3.73
C MET A 69 -21.80 4.35 3.10
N LEU A 70 -20.85 3.77 3.84
CA LEU A 70 -19.48 3.57 3.37
C LEU A 70 -19.40 2.58 2.19
N ILE A 71 -20.20 1.50 2.22
CA ILE A 71 -20.33 0.55 1.11
C ILE A 71 -20.95 1.26 -0.11
N SER A 72 -22.04 2.00 0.10
CA SER A 72 -22.72 2.76 -0.97
C SER A 72 -21.80 3.81 -1.63
N ALA A 73 -20.93 4.45 -0.84
CA ALA A 73 -19.92 5.39 -1.33
C ALA A 73 -18.66 4.70 -1.92
N GLN A 74 -18.65 3.37 -2.01
CA GLN A 74 -17.52 2.55 -2.49
C GLN A 74 -16.22 2.84 -1.72
N MET A 75 -16.31 3.21 -0.45
CA MET A 75 -15.17 3.48 0.43
C MET A 75 -14.63 2.18 1.04
N ILE A 76 -15.51 1.19 1.21
CA ILE A 76 -15.20 -0.14 1.72
C ILE A 76 -15.99 -1.20 0.95
N ASP A 77 -15.62 -2.45 1.16
CA ASP A 77 -16.41 -3.63 0.87
C ASP A 77 -16.49 -4.50 2.12
N PHE A 78 -17.60 -5.21 2.34
CA PHE A 78 -17.82 -5.98 3.56
C PHE A 78 -18.43 -7.35 3.26
N ASP A 79 -17.95 -8.36 3.95
CA ASP A 79 -18.51 -9.70 3.99
C ASP A 79 -19.05 -9.99 5.40
N SER A 80 -20.37 -10.03 5.51
CA SER A 80 -21.08 -10.30 6.76
C SER A 80 -20.97 -11.74 7.22
N GLU A 81 -20.75 -12.70 6.32
CA GLU A 81 -20.66 -14.12 6.68
C GLU A 81 -19.40 -14.37 7.52
N HIS A 82 -18.27 -13.82 7.08
CA HIS A 82 -16.98 -14.02 7.73
C HIS A 82 -16.53 -12.82 8.60
N ASN A 83 -17.29 -11.73 8.59
CA ASN A 83 -16.95 -10.43 9.21
C ASN A 83 -15.63 -9.85 8.67
N PHE A 84 -15.44 -9.91 7.36
CA PHE A 84 -14.27 -9.30 6.71
C PHE A 84 -14.61 -7.94 6.13
N LEU A 85 -13.72 -6.99 6.38
CA LEU A 85 -13.78 -5.64 5.83
C LEU A 85 -12.60 -5.44 4.89
N MET A 86 -12.86 -4.86 3.72
CA MET A 86 -11.86 -4.37 2.79
C MET A 86 -11.94 -2.85 2.67
N ILE A 87 -10.79 -2.18 2.69
CA ILE A 87 -10.70 -0.74 2.42
C ILE A 87 -10.43 -0.52 0.94
N GLU A 88 -11.32 0.19 0.26
CA GLU A 88 -11.19 0.43 -1.17
C GLU A 88 -10.03 1.37 -1.49
N GLY A 89 -9.25 1.02 -2.52
CA GLY A 89 -8.07 1.79 -2.92
C GLY A 89 -6.90 1.72 -1.93
N TRP A 90 -6.88 0.75 -1.01
CA TRP A 90 -5.83 0.58 -0.02
C TRP A 90 -4.41 0.68 -0.60
N PHE A 91 -4.10 -0.11 -1.64
CA PHE A 91 -2.77 -0.15 -2.24
C PHE A 91 -2.36 1.09 -3.03
N LYS A 92 -3.29 2.02 -3.31
CA LYS A 92 -2.93 3.34 -3.86
C LYS A 92 -2.14 4.17 -2.85
N HIS A 93 -2.43 3.98 -1.57
CA HIS A 93 -1.83 4.74 -0.46
C HIS A 93 -0.81 3.91 0.33
N ASN A 94 -1.04 2.61 0.44
CA ASN A 94 -0.23 1.67 1.21
C ASN A 94 0.31 0.53 0.33
N PRO A 95 1.00 0.82 -0.80
CA PRO A 95 1.58 -0.24 -1.63
C PRO A 95 2.69 -1.00 -0.89
N PRO A 96 3.01 -2.24 -1.30
CA PRO A 96 4.20 -2.93 -0.81
C PRO A 96 5.44 -2.07 -1.06
N MET A 97 6.37 -2.07 -0.10
CA MET A 97 7.55 -1.18 -0.11
C MET A 97 8.80 -1.86 -0.66
N ASN A 98 8.87 -3.19 -0.56
CA ASN A 98 9.98 -4.03 -0.98
C ASN A 98 9.47 -5.48 -1.16
N CYS A 99 10.34 -6.36 -1.64
CA CYS A 99 10.01 -7.77 -1.89
C CYS A 99 9.50 -8.49 -0.63
N SER A 100 10.15 -8.31 0.52
CA SER A 100 9.74 -8.95 1.77
C SER A 100 8.35 -8.50 2.22
N HIS A 101 8.06 -7.20 2.13
CA HIS A 101 6.74 -6.64 2.42
C HIS A 101 5.67 -7.16 1.43
N SER A 102 6.02 -7.32 0.15
CA SER A 102 5.15 -7.96 -0.85
C SER A 102 4.82 -9.40 -0.45
N THR A 103 5.82 -10.23 -0.16
CA THR A 103 5.61 -11.63 0.26
C THR A 103 4.77 -11.75 1.52
N GLY A 104 5.03 -10.91 2.54
CA GLY A 104 4.23 -10.89 3.77
C GLY A 104 2.77 -10.49 3.52
N THR A 105 2.54 -9.53 2.62
CA THR A 105 1.19 -9.08 2.24
C THR A 105 0.42 -10.17 1.50
N LEU A 106 1.07 -10.88 0.57
CA LEU A 106 0.43 -11.99 -0.15
C LEU A 106 -0.04 -13.10 0.80
N ARG A 107 0.79 -13.45 1.81
CA ARG A 107 0.40 -14.43 2.85
C ARG A 107 -0.84 -14.00 3.64
N LEU A 108 -0.99 -12.70 3.91
CA LEU A 108 -2.18 -12.17 4.59
C LEU A 108 -3.41 -12.24 3.68
N ILE A 109 -3.26 -12.00 2.36
CA ILE A 109 -4.33 -12.16 1.38
C ILE A 109 -4.81 -13.61 1.35
N GLU A 110 -3.90 -14.59 1.33
CA GLU A 110 -4.24 -16.02 1.34
C GLU A 110 -5.05 -16.45 2.58
N GLN A 111 -4.90 -15.73 3.70
CA GLN A 111 -5.62 -16.00 4.94
C GLN A 111 -7.05 -15.44 4.96
N VAL A 112 -7.42 -14.58 4.00
CA VAL A 112 -8.77 -14.02 3.89
C VAL A 112 -9.76 -15.15 3.59
N LYS A 113 -10.76 -15.31 4.46
CA LYS A 113 -11.77 -16.39 4.34
C LYS A 113 -12.90 -16.08 3.37
N SER A 114 -13.17 -14.79 3.15
CA SER A 114 -14.09 -14.34 2.12
C SER A 114 -13.47 -14.51 0.74
N GLU A 115 -13.94 -15.48 -0.05
CA GLU A 115 -13.41 -15.73 -1.40
C GLU A 115 -13.51 -14.48 -2.28
N ARG A 116 -14.69 -13.86 -2.31
CA ARG A 116 -14.96 -12.62 -3.05
C ARG A 116 -13.99 -11.49 -2.69
N LEU A 117 -13.76 -11.23 -1.40
CA LEU A 117 -12.84 -10.17 -1.00
C LEU A 117 -11.38 -10.56 -1.22
N ARG A 118 -11.03 -11.84 -1.06
CA ARG A 118 -9.69 -12.38 -1.33
C ARG A 118 -9.29 -12.19 -2.78
N GLU A 119 -10.16 -12.57 -3.72
CA GLU A 119 -9.92 -12.39 -5.16
C GLU A 119 -9.78 -10.91 -5.51
N LYS A 120 -10.69 -10.08 -4.99
CA LYS A 120 -10.69 -8.64 -5.23
C LYS A 120 -9.40 -7.97 -4.75
N VAL A 121 -8.96 -8.26 -3.52
CA VAL A 121 -7.71 -7.69 -2.98
C VAL A 121 -6.47 -8.26 -3.67
N ALA A 122 -6.49 -9.54 -4.07
CA ALA A 122 -5.38 -10.15 -4.82
C ALA A 122 -5.16 -9.46 -6.17
N SER A 123 -6.25 -9.12 -6.88
CA SER A 123 -6.18 -8.35 -8.13
C SER A 123 -5.55 -6.98 -7.91
N PHE A 124 -6.06 -6.20 -6.95
CA PHE A 124 -5.50 -4.87 -6.64
C PHE A 124 -4.04 -4.94 -6.15
N PHE A 125 -3.68 -5.99 -5.42
CA PHE A 125 -2.31 -6.21 -4.98
C PHE A 125 -1.38 -6.48 -6.16
N ALA A 126 -1.79 -7.33 -7.11
CA ALA A 126 -0.98 -7.67 -8.28
C ALA A 126 -0.64 -6.41 -9.11
N GLU A 127 -1.62 -5.52 -9.33
CA GLU A 127 -1.40 -4.24 -10.01
C GLU A 127 -0.38 -3.37 -9.26
N ALA A 128 -0.54 -3.23 -7.94
CA ALA A 128 0.35 -2.41 -7.12
C ALA A 128 1.78 -2.98 -7.04
N ASP A 129 1.92 -4.31 -6.96
CA ASP A 129 3.22 -4.97 -6.89
C ASP A 129 3.95 -4.92 -8.23
N ALA A 130 3.25 -5.04 -9.36
CA ALA A 130 3.81 -4.84 -10.69
C ALA A 130 4.40 -3.42 -10.84
N LEU A 131 3.68 -2.39 -10.37
CA LEU A 131 4.19 -1.02 -10.36
C LEU A 131 5.43 -0.85 -9.47
N ARG A 132 5.49 -1.54 -8.33
CA ARG A 132 6.68 -1.56 -7.47
C ARG A 132 7.86 -2.21 -8.20
N MET A 133 7.67 -3.39 -8.78
CA MET A 133 8.71 -4.11 -9.52
C MET A 133 9.26 -3.28 -10.68
N ALA A 134 8.39 -2.62 -11.45
CA ALA A 134 8.80 -1.73 -12.53
C ALA A 134 9.67 -0.56 -12.04
N ARG A 135 9.30 0.07 -10.91
CA ARG A 135 10.08 1.14 -10.29
C ARG A 135 11.44 0.65 -9.79
N GLU A 136 11.50 -0.53 -9.19
CA GLU A 136 12.76 -1.13 -8.73
C GLU A 136 13.68 -1.49 -9.89
N ALA A 137 13.14 -2.09 -10.95
CA ALA A 137 13.87 -2.41 -12.17
C ALA A 137 14.45 -1.16 -12.82
N LYS A 138 13.65 -0.09 -12.96
CA LYS A 138 14.11 1.21 -13.46
C LYS A 138 15.25 1.78 -12.61
N LYS A 139 15.08 1.83 -11.29
CA LYS A 139 16.14 2.31 -10.36
C LYS A 139 17.41 1.48 -10.45
N LYS A 140 17.31 0.17 -10.69
CA LYS A 140 18.48 -0.69 -10.90
C LYS A 140 19.18 -0.35 -12.22
N ALA A 141 18.43 -0.26 -13.32
CA ALA A 141 18.95 0.11 -14.62
C ALA A 141 19.65 1.49 -14.61
N ASP A 142 19.03 2.49 -13.97
CA ASP A 142 19.62 3.84 -13.84
C ASP A 142 20.95 3.81 -13.07
N ARG A 143 21.05 2.97 -12.01
CA ARG A 143 22.29 2.80 -11.24
C ARG A 143 23.37 2.06 -12.03
N ASP A 144 23.00 1.01 -12.74
CA ASP A 144 23.93 0.23 -13.55
C ASP A 144 24.47 1.07 -14.71
N LEU A 145 23.62 1.91 -15.34
CA LEU A 145 24.03 2.87 -16.37
C LEU A 145 25.01 3.91 -15.82
N LYS A 146 24.71 4.52 -14.67
CA LYS A 146 25.59 5.50 -14.02
C LYS A 146 26.97 4.89 -13.69
N ARG A 147 26.97 3.68 -13.11
CA ARG A 147 28.21 2.95 -12.81
C ARG A 147 29.04 2.64 -14.05
N THR A 148 28.37 2.30 -15.16
CA THR A 148 29.05 2.02 -16.44
C THR A 148 29.68 3.29 -17.03
N ALA A 149 28.96 4.41 -16.99
CA ALA A 149 29.49 5.71 -17.45
C ALA A 149 30.73 6.15 -16.64
N GLU A 150 30.67 6.06 -15.32
CA GLU A 150 31.81 6.37 -14.42
C GLU A 150 33.04 5.49 -14.72
N GLN A 151 32.84 4.21 -15.03
CA GLN A 151 33.93 3.29 -15.39
C GLN A 151 34.57 3.62 -16.74
N ILE A 152 33.78 4.04 -17.73
CA ILE A 152 34.27 4.47 -19.05
C ILE A 152 35.10 5.75 -18.89
N GLU A 153 34.58 6.75 -18.17
CA GLU A 153 35.28 8.03 -17.93
C GLU A 153 36.61 7.84 -17.20
N MET A 154 36.66 7.02 -16.14
CA MET A 154 37.92 6.68 -15.46
C MET A 154 38.89 5.91 -16.37
N GLY A 155 38.37 4.98 -17.18
CA GLY A 155 39.16 4.21 -18.13
C GLY A 155 39.84 5.10 -19.19
N ASP A 156 39.10 6.05 -19.75
CA ASP A 156 39.60 7.02 -20.74
C ASP A 156 40.59 8.01 -20.10
N GLY A 157 40.32 8.49 -18.88
CA GLY A 157 41.26 9.32 -18.13
C GLY A 157 42.61 8.63 -17.91
N HIS A 158 42.60 7.38 -17.45
CA HIS A 158 43.82 6.57 -17.28
C HIS A 158 44.53 6.24 -18.59
N ARG A 159 43.81 6.21 -19.71
CA ARG A 159 44.39 5.99 -21.04
C ARG A 159 45.09 7.24 -21.56
N LEU A 160 44.48 8.42 -21.41
CA LEU A 160 45.06 9.71 -21.80
C LEU A 160 46.30 10.05 -20.98
N GLN A 161 46.29 9.81 -19.68
CA GLN A 161 47.44 10.04 -18.80
C GLN A 161 48.66 9.19 -19.23
N ARG A 162 48.44 7.91 -19.57
CA ARG A 162 49.49 7.03 -20.10
C ARG A 162 50.04 7.47 -21.47
N ILE A 163 49.23 8.14 -22.30
CA ILE A 163 49.69 8.67 -23.58
C ILE A 163 50.59 9.90 -23.35
N LEU A 164 50.16 10.82 -22.48
CA LEU A 164 50.92 12.04 -22.14
C LEU A 164 52.28 11.73 -21.49
N GLU A 165 52.33 10.77 -20.57
CA GLU A 165 53.59 10.31 -19.93
C GLU A 165 54.58 9.70 -20.93
N LYS A 166 54.08 9.05 -21.99
CA LYS A 166 54.91 8.48 -23.06
C LYS A 166 55.40 9.55 -24.04
N SER A 167 54.63 10.60 -24.29
CA SER A 167 55.04 11.70 -25.17
C SER A 167 56.04 12.67 -24.54
N GLY A 168 56.02 12.84 -23.21
CA GLY A 168 56.93 13.74 -22.49
C GLY A 168 58.33 13.19 -22.17
N ARG A 169 58.66 11.96 -22.58
CA ARG A 169 59.99 11.33 -22.37
C ARG A 169 60.88 11.35 -23.63
N ARG A 170 60.66 12.26 -24.57
CA ARG A 170 61.52 12.47 -25.74
C ARG A 170 62.20 13.82 -25.69
#